data_AF-A0A8C0IJ86-F1
#
_entry.id   AF-A0A8C0IJ86-F1
#
_cell.length_a   1.000
_cell.length_b   1.000
_cell.length_c   1.000
_cell.angle_alpha   90.00
_cell.angle_beta   90.00
_cell.angle_gamma   90.00
#
_symmetry.space_group_name_H-M   'P 1'
#
loop_
_entity.id
_entity.type
_entity.pdbx_description
1 polymer ?
#
loop_
_entity_poly.entity_id
_entity_poly.type
_entity_poly.pdbx_seq_one_letter_code
_entity_poly.pdbx_strand_id
1 'polypeptide(L)'
;PLLFQEGYLSNPRSWWENYPHVFLPFQVKFFYLCQLAYWLHALPELYFQKVRKEEIPRHLRYISLYLMHIAGAYLLNLTRLGLILLLLQYFAEFLFHMARLFYFTDENNEKLFNAWAVVFVITRLFTLTLSVLVIGFGLARAENQTFDLEKGNFNTLLSRMFVLSLVCLFQTWMMWHFIRFQLRRWREYRDEQSARQRAAALTKQQSKPIKRESGKSENGTSPRTKKLKSP
;
A
#
# COMPACT_ATOMS: atom_id res chain seq x y z
N PRO A 1 -12.32 -19.92 -9.52
CA PRO A 1 -12.40 -21.27 -10.11
C PRO A 1 -11.20 -22.16 -9.75
N LEU A 2 -9.98 -21.80 -10.14
CA LEU A 2 -8.78 -22.63 -9.96
C LEU A 2 -8.44 -22.95 -8.48
N LEU A 3 -8.43 -21.93 -7.61
CA LEU A 3 -8.13 -22.12 -6.18
C LEU A 3 -9.21 -22.86 -5.39
N PHE A 4 -10.48 -22.76 -5.84
CA PHE A 4 -11.61 -23.46 -5.23
C PHE A 4 -11.66 -24.93 -5.67
N GLN A 5 -11.35 -25.20 -6.94
CA GLN A 5 -11.31 -26.55 -7.51
C GLN A 5 -10.17 -27.38 -6.91
N GLU A 6 -9.07 -26.73 -6.56
CA GLU A 6 -7.91 -27.36 -5.90
C GLU A 6 -8.01 -27.39 -4.37
N GLY A 7 -9.04 -26.79 -3.77
CA GLY A 7 -9.26 -26.81 -2.31
C GLY A 7 -8.23 -26.03 -1.48
N TYR A 8 -7.34 -25.24 -2.09
CA TYR A 8 -6.24 -24.55 -1.40
C TYR A 8 -6.72 -23.50 -0.39
N LEU A 9 -7.94 -22.97 -0.51
CA LEU A 9 -8.49 -22.01 0.44
C LEU A 9 -9.05 -22.68 1.71
N SER A 10 -9.40 -23.96 1.63
CA SER A 10 -10.08 -24.68 2.71
C SER A 10 -9.11 -25.32 3.70
N ASN A 11 -7.89 -25.66 3.26
CA ASN A 11 -6.88 -26.26 4.12
C ASN A 11 -5.55 -25.48 4.04
N PRO A 12 -5.29 -24.55 4.97
CA PRO A 12 -4.03 -23.79 4.99
C PRO A 12 -2.77 -24.65 5.06
N ARG A 13 -2.85 -25.87 5.61
CA ARG A 13 -1.69 -26.77 5.70
C ARG A 13 -1.24 -27.30 4.34
N SER A 14 -2.15 -27.38 3.37
CA SER A 14 -1.84 -27.85 2.02
C SER A 14 -0.85 -26.95 1.26
N TRP A 15 -0.58 -25.74 1.78
CA TRP A 15 0.38 -24.80 1.20
C TRP A 15 1.83 -25.22 1.39
N TRP A 16 2.14 -26.07 2.37
CA TRP A 16 3.48 -26.63 2.60
C TRP A 16 3.53 -28.16 2.67
N GLU A 17 2.41 -28.81 2.95
CA GLU A 17 2.34 -30.28 2.97
C GLU A 17 2.65 -30.87 1.59
N ASN A 18 3.50 -31.91 1.57
CA ASN A 18 3.99 -32.57 0.35
C ASN A 18 4.87 -31.68 -0.55
N TYR A 19 5.60 -30.73 0.03
CA TYR A 19 6.72 -30.07 -0.65
C TYR A 19 7.87 -31.08 -0.87
N PRO A 20 8.54 -31.10 -2.04
CA PRO A 20 8.40 -30.21 -3.19
C PRO A 20 7.22 -30.55 -4.12
N HIS A 21 6.53 -29.53 -4.63
CA HIS A 21 5.38 -29.69 -5.53
C HIS A 21 5.81 -29.88 -7.01
N VAL A 22 6.56 -30.94 -7.29
CA VAL A 22 7.11 -31.21 -8.63
C VAL A 22 6.01 -31.53 -9.64
N PHE A 23 5.02 -32.32 -9.23
CA PHE A 23 3.87 -32.66 -10.06
C PHE A 23 2.75 -31.64 -9.87
N LEU A 24 2.51 -30.85 -10.92
CA LEU A 24 1.53 -29.78 -10.93
C LEU A 24 0.36 -30.15 -11.84
N PRO A 25 -0.89 -29.86 -11.43
CA PRO A 25 -2.02 -29.92 -12.34
C PRO A 25 -1.79 -29.07 -13.59
N PHE A 26 -2.27 -29.53 -14.74
CA PHE A 26 -2.10 -28.81 -16.01
C PHE A 26 -2.53 -27.34 -15.92
N GLN A 27 -3.66 -27.07 -15.26
CA GLN A 27 -4.19 -25.72 -15.12
C GLN A 27 -3.24 -24.79 -14.34
N VAL A 28 -2.64 -25.27 -13.25
CA VAL A 28 -1.67 -24.52 -12.45
C VAL A 28 -0.41 -24.26 -13.26
N LYS A 29 0.12 -25.28 -13.93
CA LYS A 29 1.31 -25.15 -14.78
C LYS A 29 1.06 -24.16 -15.93
N PHE A 30 -0.07 -24.28 -16.61
CA PHE A 30 -0.47 -23.39 -17.69
C PHE A 30 -0.62 -21.95 -17.21
N PHE A 31 -1.24 -21.74 -16.05
CA PHE A 31 -1.34 -20.41 -15.43
C PHE A 31 0.05 -19.78 -15.22
N TYR A 32 1.00 -20.50 -14.62
CA TYR A 32 2.36 -19.98 -14.41
C TYR A 32 3.08 -19.63 -15.72
N LEU A 33 2.98 -20.51 -16.73
CA LEU A 33 3.61 -20.28 -18.02
C LEU A 33 3.00 -19.07 -18.75
N CYS A 34 1.66 -18.94 -18.74
CA CYS A 34 0.98 -17.78 -19.29
C CYS A 34 1.36 -16.48 -18.57
N GLN A 35 1.45 -16.51 -17.24
CA GLN A 35 1.87 -15.34 -16.47
C GLN A 35 3.30 -14.92 -16.79
N LEU A 36 4.24 -15.87 -16.85
CA LEU A 36 5.62 -15.59 -17.25
C LEU A 36 5.67 -15.02 -18.67
N ALA A 37 4.96 -15.63 -19.61
CA ALA A 37 4.90 -15.16 -21.00
C ALA A 37 4.33 -13.73 -21.09
N TYR A 38 3.27 -13.42 -20.32
CA TYR A 38 2.67 -12.10 -20.26
C TYR A 38 3.66 -11.04 -19.76
N TRP A 39 4.33 -11.30 -18.64
CA TRP A 39 5.28 -10.33 -18.07
C TRP A 39 6.56 -10.20 -18.90
N LEU A 40 6.99 -11.26 -19.59
CA LEU A 40 8.10 -11.18 -20.55
C LEU A 40 7.71 -10.39 -21.80
N HIS A 41 6.50 -10.59 -22.32
CA HIS A 41 5.97 -9.82 -23.44
C HIS A 41 5.79 -8.33 -23.11
N ALA A 42 5.53 -7.98 -21.84
CA ALA A 42 5.44 -6.58 -21.41
C ALA A 42 6.75 -5.79 -21.61
N LEU A 43 7.91 -6.45 -21.68
CA LEU A 43 9.21 -5.81 -21.92
C LEU A 43 9.36 -5.22 -23.35
N PRO A 44 9.19 -6.01 -24.44
CA PRO A 44 9.19 -5.45 -25.79
C PRO A 44 8.01 -4.48 -25.99
N GLU A 45 6.85 -4.75 -25.38
CA GLU A 45 5.72 -3.83 -25.45
C GLU A 45 6.07 -2.44 -24.89
N LEU A 46 6.74 -2.38 -23.72
CA LEU A 46 7.22 -1.13 -23.13
C LEU A 46 8.19 -0.38 -24.05
N TYR A 47 9.04 -1.11 -24.79
CA TYR A 47 9.95 -0.55 -25.78
C TYR A 47 9.18 0.06 -26.97
N PHE A 48 8.16 -0.63 -27.48
CA PHE A 48 7.36 -0.18 -28.62
C PHE A 48 6.39 0.97 -28.28
N GLN A 49 5.88 1.02 -27.05
CA GLN A 49 4.93 2.06 -26.60
C GLN A 49 5.55 3.46 -26.51
N LYS A 50 6.87 3.62 -26.74
CA LYS A 50 7.60 4.91 -26.67
C LYS A 50 7.25 5.73 -25.42
N VAL A 51 7.12 5.03 -24.28
CA VAL A 51 6.79 5.65 -23.00
C VAL A 51 7.85 6.69 -22.63
N ARG A 52 7.43 7.77 -21.96
CA ARG A 52 8.35 8.80 -21.44
C ARG A 52 9.50 8.14 -20.67
N LYS A 53 10.75 8.54 -20.98
CA LYS A 53 11.97 7.94 -20.41
C LYS A 53 11.98 7.94 -18.88
N GLU A 54 11.30 8.90 -18.26
CA GLU A 54 11.15 9.04 -16.81
C GLU A 54 10.31 7.92 -16.18
N GLU A 55 9.35 7.36 -16.91
CA GLU A 55 8.44 6.33 -16.40
C GLU A 55 8.95 4.91 -16.63
N ILE A 56 9.81 4.71 -17.64
CA ILE A 56 10.44 3.42 -17.97
C ILE A 56 11.02 2.71 -16.73
N PRO A 57 11.86 3.34 -15.88
CA PRO A 57 12.44 2.62 -14.73
C PRO A 57 11.38 2.19 -13.70
N ARG A 58 10.24 2.89 -13.61
CA ARG A 58 9.12 2.47 -12.74
C ARG A 58 8.43 1.23 -13.29
N HIS A 59 8.11 1.22 -14.59
CA HIS A 59 7.48 0.07 -15.24
C HIS A 59 8.39 -1.15 -15.24
N LEU A 60 9.67 -0.97 -15.55
CA LEU A 60 10.64 -2.06 -15.56
C LEU A 60 10.77 -2.70 -14.17
N ARG A 61 10.90 -1.90 -13.11
CA ARG A 61 10.92 -2.42 -11.73
C ARG A 61 9.69 -3.27 -11.42
N TYR A 62 8.50 -2.78 -11.79
CA TYR A 62 7.25 -3.48 -11.57
C TYR A 62 7.21 -4.83 -12.30
N ILE A 63 7.56 -4.86 -13.59
CA ILE A 63 7.65 -6.09 -14.38
C ILE A 63 8.68 -7.07 -13.78
N SER A 64 9.87 -6.57 -13.42
CA SER A 64 10.92 -7.40 -12.81
C SER A 64 10.49 -8.02 -11.49
N LEU A 65 9.74 -7.30 -10.66
CA LEU A 65 9.23 -7.81 -9.38
C LEU A 65 8.23 -8.93 -9.58
N TYR A 66 7.33 -8.80 -10.56
CA TYR A 66 6.40 -9.86 -10.93
C TYR A 66 7.10 -11.09 -11.48
N LEU A 67 8.03 -10.90 -12.41
CA LEU A 67 8.84 -12.00 -12.96
C LEU A 67 9.61 -12.72 -11.86
N MET A 68 10.27 -11.98 -10.96
CA MET A 68 11.01 -12.56 -9.84
C MET A 68 10.10 -13.37 -8.92
N HIS A 69 8.91 -12.87 -8.59
CA HIS A 69 7.97 -13.59 -7.73
C HIS A 69 7.42 -14.86 -8.40
N ILE A 70 6.96 -14.76 -9.65
CA ILE A 70 6.36 -15.88 -10.40
C ILE A 70 7.43 -16.94 -10.71
N ALA A 71 8.60 -16.52 -11.20
CA ALA A 71 9.70 -17.43 -11.49
C ALA A 71 10.26 -18.05 -10.20
N GLY A 72 10.42 -17.28 -9.13
CA GLY A 72 10.88 -17.79 -7.84
C GLY A 72 9.94 -18.86 -7.27
N ALA A 73 8.63 -18.63 -7.31
CA ALA A 73 7.65 -19.62 -6.86
C ALA A 73 7.65 -20.89 -7.73
N TYR A 74 7.84 -20.75 -9.04
CA TYR A 74 7.87 -21.87 -9.98
C TYR A 74 9.17 -22.69 -9.87
N LEU A 75 10.33 -22.03 -9.90
CA LEU A 75 11.65 -22.69 -9.87
C LEU A 75 11.94 -23.37 -8.53
N LEU A 76 11.46 -22.79 -7.42
CA LEU A 76 11.62 -23.38 -6.09
C LEU A 76 10.52 -24.39 -5.74
N ASN A 77 9.63 -24.75 -6.67
CA ASN A 77 8.50 -25.66 -6.44
C ASN A 77 7.58 -25.24 -5.25
N LEU A 78 7.53 -23.94 -4.95
CA LEU A 78 6.66 -23.31 -3.95
C LEU A 78 5.38 -22.76 -4.58
N THR A 79 4.87 -23.46 -5.61
CA THR A 79 3.80 -22.98 -6.49
C THR A 79 2.49 -22.74 -5.75
N ARG A 80 2.10 -23.60 -4.80
CA ARG A 80 0.86 -23.42 -4.02
C ARG A 80 0.90 -22.13 -3.20
N LEU A 81 1.98 -21.92 -2.45
CA LEU A 81 2.18 -20.66 -1.71
C LEU A 81 2.23 -19.47 -2.67
N GLY A 82 3.03 -19.56 -3.74
CA GLY A 82 3.16 -18.49 -4.73
C GLY A 82 1.84 -18.06 -5.35
N LEU A 83 0.93 -19.00 -5.66
CA LEU A 83 -0.41 -18.70 -6.15
C LEU A 83 -1.23 -17.88 -5.15
N ILE A 84 -1.20 -18.27 -3.87
CA ILE A 84 -1.94 -17.57 -2.81
C ILE A 84 -1.37 -16.15 -2.61
N LEU A 85 -0.04 -16.02 -2.63
CA LEU A 85 0.62 -14.72 -2.51
C LEU A 85 0.32 -13.82 -3.73
N LEU A 86 0.33 -14.37 -4.95
CA LEU A 86 -0.07 -13.66 -6.17
C LEU A 86 -1.52 -13.21 -6.13
N LEU A 87 -2.44 -14.08 -5.70
CA LEU A 87 -3.85 -13.74 -5.57
C LEU A 87 -4.02 -12.55 -4.61
N LEU A 88 -3.39 -12.64 -3.45
CA LEU A 88 -3.47 -11.61 -2.43
C LEU A 88 -2.88 -10.28 -2.92
N GLN A 89 -1.77 -10.34 -3.66
CA GLN A 89 -1.17 -9.18 -4.33
C GLN A 89 -2.14 -8.54 -5.33
N TYR A 90 -2.67 -9.33 -6.27
CA TYR A 90 -3.59 -8.85 -7.31
C TYR A 90 -4.88 -8.31 -6.72
N PHE A 91 -5.39 -8.92 -5.64
CA PHE A 91 -6.57 -8.43 -4.95
C PHE A 91 -6.32 -7.05 -4.32
N ALA A 92 -5.17 -6.83 -3.68
CA ALA A 92 -4.80 -5.52 -3.15
C ALA A 92 -4.64 -4.45 -4.25
N GLU A 93 -4.09 -4.82 -5.41
CA GLU A 93 -3.98 -3.92 -6.57
C GLU A 93 -5.33 -3.60 -7.18
N PHE A 94 -6.21 -4.59 -7.32
CA PHE A 94 -7.57 -4.38 -7.77
C PHE A 94 -8.30 -3.37 -6.87
N LEU A 95 -8.22 -3.55 -5.54
CA LEU A 95 -8.81 -2.59 -4.60
C LEU A 95 -8.20 -1.20 -4.70
N PHE A 96 -6.89 -1.08 -4.97
CA PHE A 96 -6.25 0.21 -5.21
C PHE A 96 -6.81 0.89 -6.46
N HIS A 97 -6.92 0.16 -7.56
CA HIS A 97 -7.47 0.70 -8.80
C HIS A 97 -8.93 1.10 -8.67
N MET A 98 -9.73 0.29 -7.95
CA MET A 98 -11.11 0.63 -7.63
C MET A 98 -11.19 1.89 -6.77
N ALA A 99 -10.41 1.99 -5.69
CA ALA A 99 -10.37 3.18 -4.84
C ALA A 99 -9.96 4.44 -5.63
N ARG A 100 -8.99 4.30 -6.54
CA ARG A 100 -8.55 5.39 -7.42
C ARG A 100 -9.65 5.81 -8.40
N LEU A 101 -10.42 4.86 -8.95
CA LEU A 101 -11.52 5.15 -9.86
C LEU A 101 -12.63 5.93 -9.13
N PHE A 102 -13.05 5.47 -7.95
CA PHE A 102 -14.08 6.14 -7.15
C PHE A 102 -13.66 7.52 -6.64
N TYR A 103 -12.37 7.72 -6.38
CA TYR A 103 -11.84 9.04 -6.04
C TYR A 103 -12.05 10.07 -7.16
N PHE A 104 -12.00 9.66 -8.43
CA PHE A 104 -12.26 10.57 -9.56
C PHE A 104 -13.74 10.88 -9.75
N THR A 105 -14.65 10.04 -9.25
CA THR A 105 -16.09 10.21 -9.44
C THR A 105 -16.73 11.18 -8.43
N ASP A 106 -16.17 11.31 -7.23
CA ASP A 106 -16.72 12.18 -6.19
C ASP A 106 -15.62 12.66 -5.21
N GLU A 107 -15.46 13.98 -5.08
CA GLU A 107 -14.46 14.63 -4.22
C GLU A 107 -14.63 14.30 -2.73
N ASN A 108 -15.82 13.84 -2.30
CA ASN A 108 -16.11 13.59 -0.88
C ASN A 108 -15.76 12.16 -0.40
N ASN A 109 -15.10 11.36 -1.25
CA ASN A 109 -14.81 9.94 -0.98
C ASN A 109 -13.49 9.67 -0.24
N GLU A 110 -13.02 10.61 0.59
CA GLU A 110 -11.82 10.42 1.42
C GLU A 110 -11.88 9.15 2.29
N LYS A 111 -13.08 8.79 2.74
CA LYS A 111 -13.33 7.57 3.54
C LYS A 111 -13.00 6.29 2.80
N LEU A 112 -13.36 6.19 1.52
CA LEU A 112 -13.06 5.02 0.68
C LEU A 112 -11.55 4.86 0.47
N PHE A 113 -10.85 5.98 0.28
CA PHE A 113 -9.40 5.95 0.15
C PHE A 113 -8.70 5.54 1.44
N ASN A 114 -9.18 6.03 2.59
CA ASN A 114 -8.66 5.60 3.90
C ASN A 114 -8.98 4.12 4.17
N ALA A 115 -10.16 3.63 3.78
CA ALA A 115 -10.49 2.21 3.86
C ALA A 115 -9.54 1.37 2.99
N TRP A 116 -9.25 1.80 1.77
CA TRP A 116 -8.25 1.16 0.92
C TRP A 116 -6.86 1.13 1.57
N ALA A 117 -6.42 2.24 2.17
CA ALA A 117 -5.14 2.32 2.87
C ALA A 117 -5.05 1.27 4.00
N VAL A 118 -6.12 1.10 4.78
CA VAL A 118 -6.21 0.06 5.82
C VAL A 118 -6.13 -1.34 5.22
N VAL A 119 -6.92 -1.61 4.19
CA VAL A 119 -6.92 -2.93 3.52
C VAL A 119 -5.56 -3.25 2.91
N PHE A 120 -4.88 -2.25 2.34
CA PHE A 120 -3.52 -2.40 1.82
C PHE A 120 -2.57 -2.87 2.93
N VAL A 121 -2.54 -2.18 4.09
CA VAL A 121 -1.68 -2.57 5.21
C VAL A 121 -2.00 -3.96 5.73
N ILE A 122 -3.29 -4.28 5.92
CA ILE A 122 -3.73 -5.62 6.34
C ILE A 122 -3.23 -6.69 5.37
N THR A 123 -3.36 -6.45 4.07
CA THR A 123 -2.90 -7.37 3.03
C THR A 123 -1.39 -7.60 3.11
N ARG A 124 -0.60 -6.54 3.39
CA ARG A 124 0.86 -6.66 3.55
C ARG A 124 1.25 -7.48 4.76
N LEU A 125 0.61 -7.22 5.91
CA LEU A 125 0.84 -7.99 7.13
C LEU A 125 0.47 -9.46 6.91
N PHE A 126 -0.69 -9.74 6.31
CA PHE A 126 -1.11 -11.10 6.02
C PHE A 126 -0.14 -11.82 5.10
N THR A 127 0.36 -11.15 4.04
CA THR A 127 1.37 -11.72 3.14
C THR A 127 2.67 -12.09 3.88
N LEU A 128 3.14 -11.20 4.76
CA LEU A 128 4.35 -11.44 5.57
C LEU A 128 4.15 -12.62 6.52
N THR A 129 3.04 -12.62 7.25
CA THR A 129 2.69 -13.70 8.19
C THR A 129 2.61 -15.03 7.47
N LEU A 130 1.94 -15.12 6.33
CA LEU A 130 1.84 -16.34 5.54
C LEU A 130 3.22 -16.84 5.09
N SER A 131 4.05 -15.95 4.55
CA SER A 131 5.39 -16.31 4.10
C SER A 131 6.25 -16.86 5.24
N VAL A 132 6.21 -16.22 6.42
CA VAL A 132 6.94 -16.67 7.62
C VAL A 132 6.38 -18.00 8.14
N LEU A 133 5.07 -18.17 8.21
CA LEU A 133 4.44 -19.40 8.68
C LEU A 133 4.78 -20.58 7.76
N VAL A 134 4.69 -20.39 6.45
CA VAL A 134 4.91 -21.46 5.47
C VAL A 134 6.38 -21.79 5.31
N ILE A 135 7.23 -20.80 5.03
CA ILE A 135 8.65 -21.03 4.73
C ILE A 135 9.47 -21.15 6.01
N GLY A 136 9.18 -20.31 7.01
CA GLY A 136 9.94 -20.22 8.26
C GLY A 136 9.60 -21.33 9.25
N PHE A 137 8.32 -21.72 9.35
CA PHE A 137 7.88 -22.75 10.31
C PHE A 137 7.42 -24.06 9.63
N GLY A 138 6.63 -23.99 8.57
CA GLY A 138 6.10 -25.15 7.86
C GLY A 138 7.20 -26.00 7.25
N LEU A 139 7.96 -25.43 6.32
CA LEU A 139 9.10 -26.11 5.68
C LEU A 139 10.22 -26.44 6.67
N ALA A 140 10.39 -25.65 7.72
CA ALA A 140 11.40 -25.88 8.74
C ALA A 140 11.13 -27.09 9.64
N ARG A 141 9.87 -27.52 9.74
CA ARG A 141 9.49 -28.72 10.49
C ARG A 141 9.36 -29.94 9.62
N ALA A 142 9.47 -29.79 8.30
CA ALA A 142 9.49 -30.91 7.38
C ALA A 142 10.84 -31.65 7.49
N GLU A 143 10.80 -32.97 7.40
CA GLU A 143 11.97 -33.84 7.55
C GLU A 143 12.96 -33.73 6.39
N ASN A 144 12.51 -33.22 5.24
CA ASN A 144 13.25 -33.15 3.98
C ASN A 144 14.13 -31.88 3.87
N GLN A 145 14.95 -31.57 4.87
CA GLN A 145 15.81 -30.37 4.86
C GLN A 145 17.08 -30.51 4.02
N THR A 146 16.97 -31.16 2.86
CA THR A 146 18.09 -31.44 1.96
C THR A 146 18.01 -30.57 0.71
N PHE A 147 19.17 -30.32 0.11
CA PHE A 147 19.26 -29.77 -1.23
C PHE A 147 19.35 -30.94 -2.22
N ASP A 148 18.33 -31.10 -3.05
CA ASP A 148 18.27 -32.15 -4.07
C ASP A 148 17.67 -31.57 -5.34
N LEU A 149 18.53 -31.24 -6.31
CA LEU A 149 18.14 -30.68 -7.60
C LEU A 149 17.33 -31.68 -8.44
N GLU A 150 17.64 -32.97 -8.36
CA GLU A 150 16.97 -34.02 -9.14
C GLU A 150 15.52 -34.19 -8.67
N LYS A 151 15.29 -34.10 -7.36
CA LYS A 151 13.95 -34.14 -6.76
C LYS A 151 13.27 -32.78 -6.67
N GLY A 152 13.94 -31.70 -7.11
CA GLY A 152 13.44 -30.34 -7.02
C GLY A 152 13.25 -29.85 -5.57
N ASN A 153 13.96 -30.43 -4.61
CA ASN A 153 13.91 -30.04 -3.21
C ASN A 153 14.93 -28.95 -2.90
N PHE A 154 14.43 -27.75 -2.65
CA PHE A 154 15.25 -26.60 -2.24
C PHE A 154 15.10 -26.28 -0.75
N ASN A 155 14.69 -27.21 0.13
CA ASN A 155 14.43 -26.92 1.54
C ASN A 155 15.69 -26.84 2.42
N THR A 156 16.67 -26.02 2.05
CA THR A 156 17.80 -25.71 2.94
C THR A 156 17.50 -24.53 3.84
N LEU A 157 18.26 -24.37 4.93
CA LEU A 157 18.12 -23.18 5.77
C LEU A 157 18.47 -21.91 4.97
N LEU A 158 19.52 -21.96 4.15
CA LEU A 158 19.99 -20.81 3.37
C LEU A 158 18.95 -20.37 2.34
N SER A 159 18.34 -21.30 1.60
CA SER A 159 17.28 -20.95 0.64
C SER A 159 16.06 -20.37 1.33
N ARG A 160 15.64 -20.93 2.47
CA ARG A 160 14.53 -20.39 3.26
C ARG A 160 14.81 -18.96 3.73
N MET A 161 15.98 -18.73 4.32
CA MET A 161 16.39 -17.40 4.79
C MET A 161 16.51 -16.41 3.62
N PHE A 162 17.00 -16.85 2.47
CA PHE A 162 17.09 -16.04 1.26
C PHE A 162 15.69 -15.63 0.74
N VAL A 163 14.77 -16.59 0.58
CA VAL A 163 13.40 -16.32 0.12
C VAL A 163 12.67 -15.42 1.11
N LEU A 164 12.76 -15.69 2.42
CA LEU A 164 12.16 -14.85 3.45
C LEU A 164 12.73 -13.43 3.43
N SER A 165 14.05 -13.29 3.26
CA SER A 165 14.71 -11.99 3.14
C SER A 165 14.19 -11.22 1.92
N LEU A 166 14.07 -11.87 0.75
CA LEU A 166 13.52 -11.25 -0.44
C LEU A 166 12.07 -10.80 -0.24
N VAL A 167 11.23 -11.64 0.38
CA VAL A 167 9.84 -11.27 0.70
C VAL A 167 9.80 -10.08 1.66
N CYS A 168 10.59 -10.09 2.73
CA CYS A 168 10.66 -8.99 3.69
C CYS A 168 11.15 -7.68 3.07
N LEU A 169 12.20 -7.73 2.23
CA LEU A 169 12.72 -6.57 1.52
C LEU A 169 11.67 -6.00 0.57
N PHE A 170 10.99 -6.86 -0.20
CA PHE A 170 9.92 -6.45 -1.10
C PHE A 170 8.76 -5.78 -0.35
N GLN A 171 8.33 -6.38 0.75
CA GLN A 171 7.24 -5.86 1.58
C GLN A 171 7.61 -4.52 2.22
N THR A 172 8.82 -4.41 2.79
CA THR A 172 9.33 -3.17 3.37
C THR A 172 9.44 -2.08 2.32
N TRP A 173 9.93 -2.40 1.12
CA TRP A 173 10.03 -1.45 0.02
C TRP A 173 8.66 -0.93 -0.43
N MET A 174 7.66 -1.80 -0.56
CA MET A 174 6.29 -1.38 -0.90
C MET A 174 5.64 -0.55 0.21
N MET A 175 5.84 -0.95 1.48
CA MET A 175 5.36 -0.18 2.63
C MET A 175 6.02 1.20 2.69
N TRP A 176 7.32 1.29 2.43
CA TRP A 176 8.03 2.56 2.35
C TRP A 176 7.45 3.46 1.26
N HIS A 177 7.21 2.91 0.06
CA HIS A 177 6.61 3.66 -1.03
C HIS A 177 5.20 4.16 -0.68
N PHE A 178 4.38 3.30 -0.06
CA PHE A 178 3.05 3.63 0.43
C PHE A 178 3.09 4.73 1.50
N ILE A 179 3.98 4.62 2.50
CA ILE A 179 4.15 5.64 3.55
C ILE A 179 4.57 6.97 2.94
N ARG A 180 5.55 6.98 2.03
CA ARG A 180 5.97 8.23 1.36
C ARG A 180 4.83 8.88 0.59
N PHE A 181 4.02 8.09 -0.09
CA PHE A 181 2.84 8.56 -0.80
C PHE A 181 1.78 9.13 0.16
N GLN A 182 1.46 8.42 1.25
CA GLN A 182 0.50 8.87 2.25
C GLN A 182 0.98 10.12 3.00
N LEU A 183 2.27 10.20 3.32
CA LEU A 183 2.90 11.37 3.95
C LEU A 183 2.88 12.60 3.03
N ARG A 184 3.09 12.42 1.72
CA ARG A 184 2.94 13.51 0.75
C ARG A 184 1.51 14.05 0.77
N ARG A 185 0.52 13.17 0.68
CA ARG A 185 -0.89 13.56 0.71
C ARG A 185 -1.29 14.22 2.02
N TRP A 186 -0.84 13.68 3.16
CA TRP A 186 -1.18 14.27 4.47
C TRP A 186 -0.60 15.68 4.62
N ARG A 187 0.58 15.95 4.04
CA ARG A 187 1.14 17.30 3.96
C ARG A 187 0.25 18.21 3.10
N GLU A 188 -0.10 17.78 1.90
CA GLU A 188 -0.98 18.54 0.98
C GLU A 188 -2.33 18.88 1.65
N TYR A 189 -2.98 17.91 2.31
CA TYR A 189 -4.22 18.12 3.05
C TYR A 189 -4.07 19.13 4.21
N ARG A 190 -2.99 19.02 4.99
CA ARG A 190 -2.71 19.93 6.12
C ARG A 190 -2.45 21.36 5.62
N ASP A 191 -1.76 21.50 4.49
CA ASP A 191 -1.47 22.78 3.88
C ASP A 191 -2.77 23.44 3.37
N GLU A 192 -3.64 22.69 2.68
CA GLU A 192 -4.97 23.15 2.26
C GLU A 192 -5.84 23.58 3.44
N GLN A 193 -5.88 22.79 4.52
CA GLN A 193 -6.66 23.11 5.71
C GLN A 193 -6.13 24.38 6.38
N SER A 194 -4.80 24.55 6.44
CA SER A 194 -4.18 25.76 6.98
C SER A 194 -4.47 27.00 6.12
N ALA A 195 -4.50 26.85 4.79
CA ALA A 195 -4.86 27.92 3.86
C ALA A 195 -6.33 28.32 4.01
N ARG A 196 -7.25 27.35 4.15
CA ARG A 196 -8.67 27.59 4.42
C ARG A 196 -8.88 28.31 5.75
N GLN A 197 -8.16 27.92 6.81
CA GLN A 197 -8.23 28.60 8.12
C GLN A 197 -7.71 30.04 8.05
N ARG A 198 -6.60 30.28 7.35
CA ARG A 198 -6.05 31.64 7.13
C ARG A 198 -7.01 32.51 6.33
N ALA A 199 -7.62 31.98 5.27
CA ALA A 199 -8.63 32.69 4.48
C ALA A 199 -9.85 33.06 5.34
N ALA A 200 -10.38 32.12 6.13
CA ALA A 200 -11.49 32.37 7.03
C ALA A 200 -11.17 33.41 8.13
N ALA A 201 -9.93 33.44 8.62
CA ALA A 201 -9.48 34.43 9.60
C ALA A 201 -9.41 35.85 9.00
N LEU A 202 -8.93 35.99 7.76
CA LEU A 202 -8.91 37.25 7.03
C LEU A 202 -10.33 37.78 6.76
N THR A 203 -11.27 36.92 6.35
CA THR A 203 -12.68 37.29 6.16
C THR A 203 -13.33 37.75 7.47
N LYS A 204 -13.04 37.08 8.59
CA LYS A 204 -13.53 37.49 9.91
C LYS A 204 -12.95 38.83 10.38
N GLN A 205 -11.68 39.12 10.10
CA GLN A 205 -11.08 40.42 10.41
C GLN A 205 -11.72 41.55 9.58
N GLN A 206 -12.03 41.31 8.31
CA GLN A 206 -12.65 42.30 7.42
C GLN A 206 -14.14 42.58 7.77
N SER A 207 -14.80 41.65 8.47
CA SER A 207 -16.18 41.79 8.94
C SER A 207 -16.36 42.46 10.31
N LYS A 208 -15.28 42.78 11.05
CA LYS A 208 -15.40 43.56 12.29
C LYS A 208 -15.65 45.03 11.94
N PRO A 209 -16.79 45.64 12.35
CA PRO A 209 -17.04 47.03 12.06
C PRO A 209 -16.01 47.90 12.80
N ILE A 210 -15.39 48.82 12.07
CA ILE A 210 -14.58 49.91 12.61
C ILE A 210 -15.47 50.68 13.59
N LYS A 211 -15.24 50.51 14.89
CA LYS A 211 -15.86 51.33 15.93
C LYS A 211 -15.27 52.74 15.80
N ARG A 212 -15.87 53.56 14.91
CA ARG A 212 -15.68 55.01 14.86
C ARG A 212 -16.22 55.58 16.17
N GLU A 213 -15.35 55.81 17.15
CA GLU A 213 -15.65 56.77 18.22
C GLU A 213 -15.36 58.17 17.66
N SER A 214 -16.39 58.78 17.09
CA SER A 214 -16.40 60.18 16.65
C SER A 214 -17.33 60.97 17.55
N GLY A 215 -16.75 61.88 18.33
CA GLY A 215 -17.26 63.21 18.64
C GLY A 215 -18.60 63.32 19.38
N LYS A 216 -18.55 63.73 20.66
CA LYS A 216 -19.63 64.51 21.27
C LYS A 216 -19.09 65.86 21.74
N SER A 217 -19.72 66.89 21.20
CA SER A 217 -19.41 68.32 21.21
C SER A 217 -19.39 68.97 22.59
N GLU A 218 -18.55 70.01 22.70
CA GLU A 218 -18.56 71.09 23.69
C GLU A 218 -19.96 71.74 23.82
N ASN A 219 -20.40 72.10 25.04
CA ASN A 219 -20.46 73.49 25.54
C ASN A 219 -21.24 73.58 26.89
N GLY A 220 -20.82 74.49 27.78
CA GLY A 220 -21.76 75.19 28.69
C GLY A 220 -21.57 75.03 30.20
N THR A 221 -20.82 75.97 30.80
CA THR A 221 -21.08 76.65 32.10
C THR A 221 -21.03 75.87 33.44
N SER A 222 -19.98 76.16 34.22
CA SER A 222 -19.97 76.24 35.71
C SER A 222 -20.83 77.45 36.17
N PRO A 223 -21.26 77.66 37.45
CA PRO A 223 -20.84 77.03 38.72
C PRO A 223 -21.96 76.72 39.75
N ARG A 224 -21.70 75.83 40.73
CA ARG A 224 -22.31 75.98 42.08
C ARG A 224 -21.47 75.34 43.20
N THR A 225 -21.16 76.19 44.16
CA THR A 225 -20.45 75.98 45.43
C THR A 225 -21.22 75.11 46.43
N LYS A 226 -20.51 74.33 47.28
CA LYS A 226 -20.47 74.49 48.75
C LYS A 226 -19.79 73.33 49.51
N LYS A 227 -18.84 73.73 50.37
CA LYS A 227 -18.45 73.23 51.71
C LYS A 227 -17.72 71.87 51.81
N LEU A 228 -16.44 71.80 52.17
CA LEU A 228 -15.74 72.10 53.43
C LEU A 228 -15.90 71.00 54.50
N LYS A 229 -14.84 70.19 54.73
CA LYS A 229 -14.05 70.19 55.99
C LYS A 229 -12.87 69.19 55.98
N SER A 230 -11.69 69.74 56.19
CA SER A 230 -10.44 69.17 56.76
C SER A 230 -10.62 68.89 58.28
N PRO A 231 -9.63 68.36 59.03
CA PRO A 231 -8.19 68.21 58.78
C PRO A 231 -7.68 66.78 58.56
#